data_AF-R7ZW88-F1
#
_entry.id   AF-R7ZW88-F1
#
_cell.length_a   1.000
_cell.length_b   1.000
_cell.length_c   1.000
_cell.angle_alpha   90.00
_cell.angle_beta   90.00
_cell.angle_gamma   90.00
#
_symmetry.space_group_name_H-M   'P 1'
#
loop_
_entity.id
_entity.type
_entity.pdbx_description
1 polymer ?
#
loop_
_entity_poly.entity_id
_entity_poly.type
_entity_poly.pdbx_seq_one_letter_code
_entity_poly.pdbx_strand_id
1 'polypeptide(L)'
;MIVFEIIGGILVRIFVDIIFEGIIGGTYRLFKRGFVYIKVKVFGFERKDPDPIKALEKKLLYKKIELTENLNSIIKSGQTGTILEVINDDKVFAEFYDRNGNQIEWKGELVLEIGMNQFKLKK
;
A
#
# COMPACT_ATOMS: atom_id res chain seq x y z
N MET A 1 23.14 -42.92 20.19
CA MET A 1 21.66 -42.93 20.10
C MET A 1 21.07 -41.53 20.08
N ILE A 2 21.59 -40.57 20.86
CA ILE A 2 21.06 -39.19 20.96
C ILE A 2 21.29 -38.34 19.67
N VAL A 3 22.43 -38.53 18.99
CA VAL A 3 22.79 -37.72 17.80
C VAL A 3 21.86 -37.98 16.60
N PHE A 4 21.39 -39.23 16.42
CA PHE A 4 20.46 -39.58 15.34
C PHE A 4 19.04 -39.02 15.57
N GLU A 5 18.59 -38.92 16.82
CA GLU A 5 17.29 -38.30 17.16
C GLU A 5 17.30 -36.79 16.91
N ILE A 6 18.40 -36.11 17.23
CA ILE A 6 18.55 -34.66 17.01
C ILE A 6 18.60 -34.35 15.51
N ILE A 7 19.41 -35.10 14.74
CA ILE A 7 19.53 -34.92 13.28
C ILE A 7 18.21 -35.28 12.58
N GLY A 8 17.54 -36.36 13.01
CA GLY A 8 16.23 -36.76 12.51
C GLY A 8 15.15 -35.69 12.77
N GLY A 9 15.12 -35.10 13.97
CA GLY A 9 14.17 -34.05 14.31
C GLY A 9 14.35 -32.76 13.48
N ILE A 10 15.59 -32.39 13.17
CA ILE A 10 15.89 -31.22 12.33
C ILE A 10 15.47 -31.47 10.87
N LEU A 11 15.75 -32.66 10.33
CA LEU A 11 15.35 -33.03 8.97
C LEU A 11 13.82 -33.05 8.80
N VAL A 12 13.09 -33.58 9.79
CA VAL A 12 11.62 -33.60 9.77
C VAL A 12 11.05 -32.18 9.81
N ARG A 13 11.60 -31.26 10.62
CA ARG A 13 11.16 -29.86 10.63
C ARG A 13 11.36 -29.17 9.28
N ILE A 14 12.55 -29.31 8.69
CA ILE A 14 12.85 -28.72 7.38
C ILE A 14 11.89 -29.28 6.32
N PHE A 15 11.60 -30.58 6.35
CA PHE A 15 10.69 -31.22 5.41
C PHE A 15 9.24 -30.74 5.57
N VAL A 16 8.77 -30.58 6.81
CA VAL A 16 7.44 -30.03 7.11
C VAL A 16 7.34 -28.58 6.64
N ASP A 17 8.34 -27.74 6.91
CA ASP A 17 8.32 -26.33 6.49
C ASP A 17 8.27 -26.20 4.97
N ILE A 18 9.09 -26.98 4.23
CA ILE A 18 9.10 -26.97 2.76
C ILE A 18 7.74 -27.44 2.19
N ILE A 19 7.14 -28.49 2.77
CA ILE A 19 5.84 -28.99 2.33
C ILE A 19 4.71 -28.00 2.65
N PHE A 20 4.70 -27.42 3.85
CA PHE A 20 3.67 -26.45 4.23
C PHE A 20 3.76 -25.19 3.35
N GLU A 21 4.96 -24.64 3.16
CA GLU A 21 5.14 -23.41 2.40
C GLU A 21 4.86 -23.63 0.90
N GLY A 22 5.31 -24.75 0.34
CA GLY A 22 5.08 -25.11 -1.07
C GLY A 22 3.65 -25.52 -1.39
N ILE A 23 3.06 -26.42 -0.59
CA ILE A 23 1.72 -26.96 -0.86
C ILE A 23 0.64 -25.97 -0.48
N ILE A 24 0.71 -25.31 0.68
CA ILE A 24 -0.33 -24.36 1.10
C ILE A 24 -0.25 -23.09 0.24
N GLY A 25 0.96 -22.57 0.01
CA GLY A 25 1.15 -21.41 -0.87
C GLY A 25 0.72 -21.67 -2.31
N GLY A 26 1.06 -22.84 -2.85
CA GLY A 26 0.66 -23.28 -4.19
C GLY A 26 -0.85 -23.48 -4.31
N THR A 27 -1.46 -24.16 -3.34
CA THR A 27 -2.91 -24.41 -3.29
C THR A 27 -3.68 -23.10 -3.18
N TYR A 28 -3.23 -22.17 -2.33
CA TYR A 28 -3.84 -20.85 -2.18
C TYR A 28 -3.84 -20.05 -3.50
N ARG A 29 -2.75 -20.09 -4.28
CA ARG A 29 -2.71 -19.46 -5.61
C ARG A 29 -3.70 -20.07 -6.60
N LEU A 30 -3.82 -21.40 -6.60
CA LEU A 30 -4.75 -22.10 -7.49
C LEU A 30 -6.21 -21.82 -7.12
N PHE A 31 -6.54 -21.85 -5.82
CA PHE A 31 -7.86 -21.47 -5.32
C PHE A 31 -8.22 -20.02 -5.69
N LYS A 32 -7.29 -19.07 -5.55
CA LYS A 32 -7.53 -17.68 -5.92
C LYS A 32 -7.85 -17.52 -7.42
N ARG A 33 -7.13 -18.23 -8.29
CA ARG A 33 -7.41 -18.22 -9.75
C ARG A 33 -8.74 -18.89 -10.09
N GLY A 34 -9.03 -20.03 -9.48
CA GLY A 34 -10.29 -20.75 -9.66
C GLY A 34 -11.50 -19.94 -9.18
N PHE A 35 -11.39 -19.26 -8.04
CA PHE A 35 -12.45 -18.40 -7.52
C PHE A 35 -12.75 -17.22 -8.45
N VAL A 36 -11.71 -16.59 -9.02
CA VAL A 36 -11.90 -15.53 -10.04
C VAL A 36 -12.57 -16.09 -11.30
N TYR A 37 -12.20 -17.30 -11.74
CA TYR A 37 -12.83 -17.95 -12.89
C TYR A 37 -14.32 -18.28 -12.66
N ILE A 38 -14.65 -18.86 -11.50
CA ILE A 38 -16.03 -19.18 -11.11
C ILE A 38 -16.86 -17.90 -10.98
N LYS A 39 -16.30 -16.83 -10.39
CA LYS A 39 -16.99 -15.55 -10.21
C LYS A 39 -17.38 -14.89 -11.54
N VAL A 40 -16.51 -14.99 -12.55
CA VAL A 40 -16.81 -14.44 -13.90
C VAL A 40 -17.78 -15.34 -14.66
N LYS A 41 -17.59 -16.67 -14.60
CA LYS A 41 -18.34 -17.63 -15.45
C LYS A 41 -19.73 -17.99 -14.91
N VAL A 42 -19.91 -18.07 -13.59
CA VAL A 42 -21.17 -18.51 -12.96
C VAL A 42 -22.02 -17.31 -12.53
N PHE A 43 -21.40 -16.26 -11.99
CA PHE A 43 -22.12 -15.10 -11.47
C PHE A 43 -22.20 -13.92 -12.46
N GLY A 44 -21.60 -14.02 -13.64
CA GLY A 44 -21.67 -12.97 -14.67
C GLY A 44 -21.05 -11.63 -14.24
N PHE A 45 -20.26 -11.61 -13.16
CA PHE A 45 -19.50 -10.43 -12.80
C PHE A 45 -18.42 -10.25 -13.89
N GLU A 46 -18.66 -9.31 -14.81
CA GLU A 46 -17.60 -8.74 -15.62
C GLU A 46 -16.44 -8.39 -14.69
N ARG A 47 -15.20 -8.61 -15.15
CA ARG A 47 -14.03 -8.05 -14.46
C ARG A 47 -14.28 -6.56 -14.42
N LYS A 48 -14.78 -6.07 -13.28
CA LYS A 48 -14.93 -4.64 -13.04
C LYS A 48 -13.50 -4.13 -13.14
N ASP A 49 -13.17 -3.49 -14.26
CA ASP A 49 -11.87 -2.86 -14.41
C ASP A 49 -11.65 -2.05 -13.15
N PRO A 50 -10.50 -2.21 -12.47
CA PRO A 50 -10.28 -1.51 -11.23
C PRO A 50 -10.44 -0.05 -11.54
N ASP A 51 -11.50 0.54 -10.96
CA ASP A 51 -11.83 1.95 -11.08
C ASP A 51 -10.51 2.73 -10.96
N PRO A 52 -10.11 3.51 -11.99
CA PRO A 52 -8.78 4.09 -12.07
C PRO A 52 -8.48 4.93 -10.81
N ILE A 53 -9.50 5.54 -10.21
CA ILE A 53 -9.38 6.27 -8.95
C ILE A 53 -9.06 5.33 -7.80
N LYS A 54 -9.71 4.16 -7.69
CA LYS A 54 -9.40 3.16 -6.64
C LYS A 54 -8.00 2.57 -6.78
N ALA A 55 -7.52 2.40 -8.01
CA ALA A 55 -6.15 1.95 -8.24
C ALA A 55 -5.14 3.02 -7.80
N LEU A 56 -5.43 4.30 -8.07
CA LEU A 56 -4.64 5.45 -7.69
C LEU A 56 -4.63 5.65 -6.17
N GLU A 57 -5.80 5.59 -5.54
CA GLU A 57 -6.00 5.64 -4.10
C GLU A 57 -5.15 4.57 -3.40
N LYS A 58 -5.26 3.30 -3.82
CA LYS A 58 -4.43 2.23 -3.25
C LYS A 58 -2.91 2.47 -3.35
N LYS A 59 -2.47 3.21 -4.38
CA LYS A 59 -1.05 3.51 -4.61
C LYS A 59 -0.57 4.67 -3.72
N LEU A 60 -1.43 5.65 -3.47
CA LEU A 60 -1.07 6.95 -2.90
C LEU A 60 -1.53 7.15 -1.45
N LEU A 61 -2.63 6.53 -1.04
CA LEU A 61 -3.20 6.67 0.30
C LEU A 61 -2.13 6.36 1.36
N TYR A 62 -1.99 7.26 2.33
CA TYR A 62 -1.02 7.20 3.42
C TYR A 62 0.46 7.18 2.99
N LYS A 63 0.76 7.52 1.74
CA LYS A 63 2.15 7.68 1.31
C LYS A 63 2.70 9.01 1.81
N LYS A 64 3.96 8.95 2.24
CA LYS A 64 4.75 10.13 2.52
C LYS A 64 5.10 10.83 1.23
N ILE A 65 4.95 12.14 1.23
CA ILE A 65 5.24 13.02 0.11
C ILE A 65 6.17 14.14 0.54
N GLU A 66 6.82 14.73 -0.44
CA GLU A 66 7.62 15.94 -0.29
C GLU A 66 7.17 16.94 -1.35
N LEU A 67 6.84 18.16 -0.90
CA LEU A 67 6.45 19.24 -1.81
C LEU A 67 7.62 19.59 -2.74
N THR A 68 7.33 19.74 -4.03
CA THR A 68 8.30 20.17 -5.04
C THR A 68 8.34 21.69 -5.14
N GLU A 69 7.23 22.36 -4.81
CA GLU A 69 7.08 23.81 -4.85
C GLU A 69 6.44 24.36 -3.57
N ASN A 70 6.42 25.69 -3.44
CA ASN A 70 5.81 26.33 -2.29
C ASN A 70 4.28 26.32 -2.44
N LEU A 71 3.59 25.66 -1.50
CA LEU A 71 2.13 25.65 -1.49
C LEU A 71 1.57 26.99 -1.00
N ASN A 72 2.18 27.57 0.03
CA ASN A 72 1.76 28.87 0.57
C ASN A 72 2.91 29.59 1.31
N SER A 73 2.57 30.61 2.11
CA SER A 73 3.54 31.39 2.89
C SER A 73 4.23 30.58 4.00
N ILE A 74 3.59 29.52 4.50
CA ILE A 74 4.06 28.69 5.62
C ILE A 74 4.64 27.36 5.12
N ILE A 75 3.92 26.68 4.23
CA ILE A 75 4.28 25.35 3.73
C ILE A 75 5.09 25.52 2.45
N LYS A 76 6.39 25.23 2.55
CA LYS A 76 7.39 25.46 1.50
C LYS A 76 7.78 24.17 0.78
N SER A 77 8.45 24.33 -0.35
CA SER A 77 9.13 23.22 -1.05
C SER A 77 10.06 22.47 -0.09
N GLY A 78 10.11 21.14 -0.23
CA GLY A 78 10.86 20.25 0.66
C GLY A 78 10.14 19.84 1.94
N GLN A 79 9.00 20.47 2.27
CA GLN A 79 8.19 20.06 3.42
C GLN A 79 7.61 18.65 3.20
N THR A 80 7.64 17.84 4.24
CA THR A 80 7.06 16.49 4.20
C THR A 80 5.60 16.50 4.59
N GLY A 81 4.82 15.66 3.93
CA GLY A 81 3.42 15.43 4.24
C GLY A 81 3.00 13.98 4.04
N THR A 82 1.73 13.71 4.30
CA THR A 82 1.09 12.41 4.09
C THR A 82 -0.20 12.61 3.31
N ILE A 83 -0.41 11.82 2.26
CA ILE A 83 -1.68 11.80 1.52
C ILE A 83 -2.76 11.12 2.38
N LEU A 84 -3.86 11.81 2.61
CA LEU A 84 -5.00 11.32 3.37
C LEU A 84 -6.13 10.81 2.47
N GLU A 85 -6.32 11.42 1.31
CA GLU A 85 -7.39 11.05 0.38
C GLU A 85 -7.03 11.45 -1.06
N VAL A 86 -7.47 10.65 -2.02
CA VAL A 86 -7.37 10.98 -3.45
C VAL A 86 -8.73 11.50 -3.91
N ILE A 87 -8.79 12.77 -4.30
CA ILE A 87 -10.04 13.43 -4.70
C ILE A 87 -10.38 13.04 -6.14
N ASN A 88 -9.39 13.13 -7.03
CA ASN A 88 -9.48 12.75 -8.43
C ASN A 88 -8.09 12.38 -8.97
N ASP A 89 -7.97 12.27 -10.29
CA ASP A 89 -6.73 11.96 -11.01
C ASP A 89 -5.63 13.02 -10.84
N ASP A 90 -6.01 14.28 -10.58
CA ASP A 90 -5.09 15.41 -10.53
C ASP A 90 -4.83 15.95 -9.12
N LYS A 91 -5.68 15.62 -8.13
CA LYS A 91 -5.71 16.25 -6.81
C LYS A 91 -5.83 15.25 -5.66
N VAL A 92 -5.17 15.59 -4.56
CA VAL A 92 -5.22 14.85 -3.30
C VAL A 92 -5.37 15.80 -2.13
N PHE A 93 -5.93 15.26 -1.05
CA PHE A 93 -5.81 15.87 0.27
C PHE A 93 -4.57 15.33 0.97
N ALA A 94 -3.77 16.24 1.52
CA ALA A 94 -2.59 15.91 2.29
C ALA A 94 -2.45 16.78 3.54
N GLU A 95 -1.91 16.18 4.59
CA GLU A 95 -1.44 16.91 5.76
C GLU A 95 0.08 17.10 5.68
N PHE A 96 0.58 18.19 6.24
CA PHE A 96 2.00 18.53 6.24
C PHE A 96 2.52 18.67 7.66
N TYR A 97 3.81 18.40 7.85
CA TYR A 97 4.44 18.43 9.17
C TYR A 97 5.65 19.34 9.18
N ASP A 98 5.88 20.02 10.30
CA ASP A 98 7.08 20.80 10.57
C ASP A 98 8.33 19.92 10.71
N ARG A 99 9.49 20.53 10.99
CA ARG A 99 10.75 19.79 11.18
C ARG A 99 10.77 18.91 12.42
N ASN A 100 9.87 19.15 13.37
CA ASN A 100 9.71 18.39 14.60
C ASN A 100 8.66 17.27 14.44
N GLY A 101 7.99 17.18 13.28
CA GLY A 101 6.93 16.22 13.01
C GLY A 101 5.54 16.67 13.47
N ASN A 102 5.37 17.91 13.92
CA ASN A 102 4.06 18.45 14.29
C ASN A 102 3.29 18.83 13.03
N GLN A 103 1.99 18.57 13.01
CA GLN A 103 1.13 18.96 11.90
C GLN A 103 1.08 20.49 11.75
N ILE A 104 1.16 20.95 10.50
CA ILE A 104 1.09 22.37 10.16
C ILE A 104 -0.37 22.70 9.81
N GLU A 105 -0.93 23.65 10.56
CA GLU A 105 -2.22 24.24 10.26
C GLU A 105 -2.04 25.50 9.41
N TRP A 106 -2.89 25.66 8.40
CA TRP A 106 -2.95 26.88 7.61
C TRP A 106 -4.39 27.36 7.50
N LYS A 107 -4.68 28.57 7.99
CA LYS A 107 -6.00 29.20 7.97
C LYS A 107 -7.12 28.37 8.66
N GLY A 108 -6.81 27.63 9.72
CA GLY A 108 -7.79 26.75 10.36
C GLY A 108 -7.86 25.35 9.75
N GLU A 109 -7.12 25.08 8.68
CA GLU A 109 -7.13 23.80 7.97
C GLU A 109 -5.84 23.01 8.22
N LEU A 110 -6.00 21.76 8.64
CA LEU A 110 -4.91 20.79 8.87
C LEU A 110 -4.64 19.89 7.65
N VAL A 111 -5.61 19.86 6.73
CA VAL A 111 -5.61 19.05 5.52
C VAL A 111 -5.79 19.98 4.35
N LEU A 112 -4.89 19.89 3.38
CA LEU A 112 -4.84 20.81 2.26
C LEU A 112 -4.97 20.06 0.94
N GLU A 113 -5.70 20.66 0.01
CA GLU A 113 -5.77 20.19 -1.37
C GLU A 113 -4.48 20.55 -2.10
N ILE A 114 -3.85 19.55 -2.72
CA ILE A 114 -2.65 19.73 -3.55
C ILE A 114 -2.77 18.96 -4.87
N GLY A 115 -2.12 19.46 -5.90
CA GLY A 115 -2.01 18.78 -7.19
C GLY A 115 -0.98 17.65 -7.18
N MET A 116 -1.22 16.61 -7.97
CA MET A 116 -0.30 15.48 -8.18
C MET A 116 1.08 15.90 -8.70
N ASN A 117 1.17 17.06 -9.36
CA ASN A 117 2.41 17.65 -9.86
C ASN A 117 3.17 18.48 -8.80
N GLN A 118 2.54 18.82 -7.68
CA GLN A 118 3.13 19.67 -6.64
C GLN A 118 3.93 18.89 -5.60
N PHE A 119 3.98 17.56 -5.71
CA PHE A 119 4.72 16.72 -4.79
C PHE A 119 5.42 15.55 -5.49
N LYS A 120 6.38 14.96 -4.79
CA LYS A 120 6.99 13.68 -5.14
C LYS A 120 6.81 12.70 -4.00
N LEU A 121 6.67 11.42 -4.32
CA LEU A 121 6.64 10.36 -3.31
C LEU A 121 8.00 10.25 -2.63
N LYS A 122 8.00 10.26 -1.29
CA LYS A 122 9.19 10.04 -0.48
C LYS A 122 9.34 8.54 -0.24
N LYS A 123 10.50 8.00 -0.61
CA LYS A 123 10.83 6.58 -0.42
C LYS A 123 10.99 6.23 1.05
#